data_AF-A0AAW9ILC4-F1
#
_entry.id   AF-A0AAW9ILC4-F1
#
_cell.length_a   1.000
_cell.length_b   1.000
_cell.length_c   1.000
_cell.angle_alpha   90.00
_cell.angle_beta   90.00
_cell.angle_gamma   90.00
#
_symmetry.space_group_name_H-M   'P 1'
#
loop_
_entity.id
_entity.type
_entity.pdbx_description
1 polymer ?
#
loop_
_entity_poly.entity_id
_entity_poly.type
_entity_poly.pdbx_seq_one_letter_code
_entity_poly.pdbx_strand_id
1 'polypeptide(L)'
;INVFKEHLKIAVEEAKKITEEDLENVVPVVVEEFKKALEEAEAVLSNLGARQDSVDKAFDRLSKAMHMLSFKKGDKEHLIALVDRINKLDKNEFIASTWDKLQFALDGANAIINDSNAMEKEVAESYDKLMRAF
;
A
#
# COMPACT_ATOMS: atom_id res chain seq x y z
N ILE A 1 27.95 29.62 -6.23
CA ILE A 1 27.91 28.23 -5.72
C ILE A 1 27.40 27.38 -6.87
N ASN A 2 28.14 26.37 -7.30
CA ASN A 2 27.65 25.41 -8.30
C ASN A 2 26.87 24.32 -7.56
N VAL A 3 25.63 24.05 -7.97
CA VAL A 3 24.75 23.06 -7.33
C VAL A 3 24.82 21.77 -8.14
N PHE A 4 25.17 20.67 -7.47
CA PHE A 4 25.30 19.37 -8.12
C PHE A 4 23.96 18.64 -8.14
N LYS A 5 23.40 18.45 -9.35
CA LYS A 5 22.06 17.88 -9.57
C LYS A 5 22.05 16.48 -10.20
N GLU A 6 23.20 15.91 -10.52
CA GLU A 6 23.27 14.70 -11.35
C GLU A 6 22.61 13.48 -10.67
N HIS A 7 22.82 13.30 -9.36
CA HIS A 7 22.21 12.21 -8.60
C HIS A 7 20.67 12.30 -8.59
N LEU A 8 20.11 13.50 -8.42
CA LEU A 8 18.66 13.73 -8.50
C LEU A 8 18.14 13.47 -9.91
N LYS A 9 18.88 13.88 -10.94
CA LYS A 9 18.54 13.63 -12.34
C LYS A 9 18.47 12.14 -12.64
N ILE A 10 19.47 11.37 -12.23
CA ILE A 10 19.49 9.91 -12.39
C ILE A 10 18.30 9.27 -11.66
N ALA A 11 18.02 9.68 -10.42
CA ALA A 11 16.87 9.16 -9.69
C ALA A 11 15.53 9.44 -10.39
N VAL A 12 15.35 10.64 -10.96
CA VAL A 12 14.16 10.99 -11.76
C VAL A 12 14.09 10.15 -13.04
N GLU A 13 15.20 9.92 -13.73
CA GLU A 13 15.25 9.08 -14.92
C GLU A 13 14.87 7.63 -14.62
N GLU A 14 15.36 7.05 -13.51
CA GLU A 14 14.97 5.70 -13.07
C GLU A 14 13.50 5.65 -12.64
N ALA A 15 13.03 6.64 -11.87
CA ALA A 15 11.63 6.73 -11.45
C ALA A 15 10.68 6.79 -12.66
N LYS A 16 11.04 7.49 -13.74
CA LYS A 16 10.23 7.58 -14.97
C LYS A 16 10.13 6.29 -15.76
N LYS A 17 10.96 5.29 -15.49
CA LYS A 17 10.83 3.96 -16.11
C LYS A 17 9.70 3.15 -15.50
N ILE A 18 9.23 3.53 -14.32
CA ILE A 18 8.15 2.85 -13.60
C ILE A 18 6.83 3.24 -14.26
N THR A 19 6.10 2.22 -14.71
CA THR A 19 4.82 2.37 -15.42
C THR A 19 3.64 2.30 -14.45
N GLU A 20 2.44 2.68 -14.89
CA GLU A 20 1.23 2.49 -14.06
C GLU A 20 0.96 1.00 -13.78
N GLU A 21 1.34 0.09 -14.69
CA GLU A 21 1.24 -1.37 -14.50
C GLU A 21 2.10 -1.85 -13.33
N ASP A 22 3.34 -1.34 -13.22
CA ASP A 22 4.25 -1.66 -12.10
C ASP A 22 3.69 -1.24 -10.73
N LEU A 23 2.79 -0.25 -10.73
CA LEU A 23 2.17 0.34 -9.55
C LEU A 23 0.84 -0.34 -9.17
N GLU A 24 0.24 -1.17 -10.03
CA GLU A 24 -1.09 -1.76 -9.80
C GLU A 24 -1.18 -2.52 -8.48
N ASN A 25 -0.12 -3.26 -8.13
CA ASN A 25 -0.07 -4.08 -6.92
C ASN A 25 0.62 -3.40 -5.74
N VAL A 26 1.06 -2.15 -5.90
CA VAL A 26 1.68 -1.39 -4.80
C VAL A 26 0.60 -0.85 -3.86
N VAL A 27 0.94 -0.73 -2.58
CA VAL A 27 0.08 -0.08 -1.59
C VAL A 27 -0.30 1.34 -2.06
N PRO A 28 -1.59 1.73 -2.08
CA PRO A 28 -2.02 3.02 -2.65
C PRO A 28 -1.34 4.25 -2.06
N VAL A 29 -1.16 4.33 -0.73
CA VAL A 29 -0.48 5.47 -0.11
C VAL A 29 0.99 5.59 -0.55
N VAL A 30 1.63 4.46 -0.86
CA VAL A 30 3.00 4.45 -1.39
C VAL A 30 3.03 4.97 -2.82
N VAL A 31 2.07 4.58 -3.66
CA VAL A 31 1.94 5.10 -5.03
C VAL A 31 1.75 6.62 -5.02
N GLU A 32 0.90 7.13 -4.13
CA GLU A 32 0.69 8.56 -3.95
C GLU A 32 1.98 9.29 -3.56
N GLU A 33 2.72 8.74 -2.59
CA GLU A 33 3.99 9.35 -2.15
C GLU A 33 5.06 9.30 -3.23
N PHE A 34 5.16 8.21 -3.99
CA PHE A 34 6.06 8.11 -5.13
C PHE A 34 5.77 9.17 -6.20
N LYS A 35 4.50 9.34 -6.59
CA LYS A 35 4.11 10.35 -7.58
C LYS A 35 4.42 11.77 -7.09
N LYS A 36 4.12 12.09 -5.83
CA LYS A 36 4.44 13.40 -5.23
C LYS A 36 5.94 13.65 -5.12
N ALA A 37 6.73 12.64 -4.74
CA ALA A 37 8.17 12.76 -4.63
C ALA A 37 8.84 12.95 -6.00
N LEU A 38 8.32 12.28 -7.04
CA LEU A 38 8.78 12.45 -8.42
C LEU A 38 8.49 13.88 -8.91
N GLU A 39 7.26 14.38 -8.70
CA GLU A 39 6.88 15.75 -9.07
C GLU A 39 7.77 16.80 -8.38
N GLU A 40 8.03 16.64 -7.07
CA GLU A 40 8.92 17.54 -6.34
C GLU A 40 10.36 17.50 -6.91
N ALA A 41 10.88 16.30 -7.18
CA ALA A 41 12.22 16.12 -7.74
C ALA A 41 12.36 16.81 -9.11
N GLU A 42 11.36 16.68 -9.98
CA GLU A 42 11.32 17.39 -11.26
C GLU A 42 11.30 18.91 -11.07
N ALA A 43 10.47 19.41 -10.15
CA ALA A 43 10.39 20.84 -9.85
C ALA A 43 11.73 21.40 -9.33
N VAL A 44 12.44 20.64 -8.48
CA VAL A 44 13.78 21.02 -7.98
C VAL A 44 14.83 20.99 -9.09
N LEU A 45 14.76 20.04 -10.04
CA LEU A 45 15.65 20.02 -11.20
C LEU A 45 15.44 21.26 -12.09
N SER A 46 14.19 21.63 -12.36
CA SER A 46 13.82 22.81 -13.17
C SER A 46 14.10 24.15 -12.48
N ASN A 47 14.22 24.18 -11.15
CA ASN A 47 14.49 25.40 -10.41
C ASN A 47 15.97 25.83 -10.53
N LEU A 48 16.23 26.92 -11.27
CA LEU A 48 17.57 27.50 -11.45
C LEU A 48 18.18 28.06 -10.15
N GLY A 49 17.34 28.42 -9.18
CA GLY A 49 17.74 28.92 -7.86
C GLY A 49 17.77 27.84 -6.77
N ALA A 50 17.63 26.56 -7.12
CA ALA A 50 17.70 25.46 -6.17
C ALA A 50 19.02 25.50 -5.38
N ARG A 51 18.97 25.11 -4.11
CA ARG A 51 20.14 24.98 -3.23
C ARG A 51 20.53 23.50 -3.13
N GLN A 52 21.79 23.22 -2.77
CA GLN A 52 22.24 21.82 -2.62
C GLN A 52 21.32 21.03 -1.67
N ASP A 53 21.00 21.59 -0.51
CA ASP A 53 20.09 20.96 0.46
C ASP A 53 18.70 20.62 -0.12
N SER A 54 18.16 21.42 -1.06
CA SER A 54 16.88 21.10 -1.71
C SER A 54 17.01 19.95 -2.71
N VAL A 55 18.15 19.86 -3.38
CA VAL A 55 18.45 18.77 -4.30
C VAL A 55 18.61 17.46 -3.55
N ASP A 56 19.41 17.48 -2.48
CA ASP A 56 19.69 16.30 -1.66
C ASP A 56 18.40 15.79 -0.98
N LYS A 57 17.56 16.69 -0.44
CA LYS A 57 16.26 16.32 0.14
C LYS A 57 15.30 15.70 -0.86
N ALA A 58 15.21 16.27 -2.07
CA ALA A 58 14.35 15.73 -3.11
C ALA A 58 14.84 14.33 -3.56
N PHE A 59 16.15 14.13 -3.66
CA PHE A 59 16.73 12.83 -3.96
C PHE A 59 16.42 11.81 -2.87
N ASP A 60 16.60 12.16 -1.60
CA ASP A 60 16.32 11.28 -0.47
C ASP A 60 14.85 10.88 -0.43
N ARG A 61 13.95 11.85 -0.66
CA ARG A 61 12.50 11.63 -0.70
C ARG A 61 12.12 10.66 -1.82
N LEU A 62 12.56 10.93 -3.05
CA LEU A 62 12.28 10.09 -4.20
C LEU A 62 12.86 8.68 -4.03
N SER A 63 14.11 8.57 -3.56
CA SER A 63 14.76 7.28 -3.34
C SER A 63 14.02 6.43 -2.30
N LYS A 64 13.55 7.05 -1.20
CA LYS A 64 12.73 6.36 -0.19
C LYS A 64 11.40 5.91 -0.78
N ALA A 65 10.74 6.77 -1.55
CA ALA A 65 9.47 6.42 -2.19
C ALA A 65 9.61 5.26 -3.18
N MET A 66 10.68 5.27 -4.00
CA MET A 66 11.02 4.16 -4.89
C MET A 66 11.28 2.87 -4.12
N HIS A 67 11.97 2.91 -2.97
CA HIS A 67 12.19 1.73 -2.14
C HIS A 67 10.86 1.18 -1.57
N MET A 68 9.95 2.05 -1.17
CA MET A 68 8.63 1.66 -0.66
C MET A 68 7.75 0.98 -1.72
N LEU A 69 8.02 1.12 -3.03
CA LEU A 69 7.27 0.43 -4.09
C LEU A 69 7.35 -1.11 -4.01
N SER A 70 8.26 -1.63 -3.18
CA SER A 70 8.31 -3.05 -2.81
C SER A 70 7.15 -3.48 -1.91
N PHE A 71 6.46 -2.56 -1.25
CA PHE A 71 5.29 -2.85 -0.41
C PHE A 71 4.06 -3.06 -1.27
N LYS A 72 3.66 -4.33 -1.38
CA LYS A 72 2.51 -4.75 -2.18
C LYS A 72 1.25 -4.86 -1.33
N LYS A 73 0.13 -4.42 -1.92
CA LYS A 73 -1.20 -4.59 -1.33
C LYS A 73 -1.59 -6.08 -1.37
N GLY A 74 -2.36 -6.53 -0.38
CA GLY A 74 -2.86 -7.90 -0.36
C GLY A 74 -4.03 -8.10 -1.32
N ASP A 75 -4.04 -9.23 -2.02
CA ASP A 75 -5.21 -9.70 -2.75
C ASP A 75 -6.28 -10.18 -1.77
N LYS A 76 -7.49 -9.63 -1.89
CA LYS A 76 -8.61 -9.84 -0.98
C LYS A 76 -9.67 -10.78 -1.52
N GLU A 77 -9.53 -11.30 -2.74
CA GLU A 77 -10.58 -12.11 -3.38
C GLU A 77 -11.04 -13.27 -2.49
N HIS A 78 -10.09 -14.06 -1.96
CA HIS A 78 -10.42 -15.19 -1.10
C HIS A 78 -11.00 -14.79 0.26
N LEU A 79 -10.56 -13.67 0.83
CA LEU A 79 -11.10 -13.16 2.09
C LEU A 79 -12.56 -12.70 1.89
N ILE A 80 -12.83 -11.97 0.80
CA ILE A 80 -14.18 -11.52 0.42
C ILE A 80 -15.09 -12.74 0.19
N ALA A 81 -14.63 -13.74 -0.54
CA ALA A 81 -15.42 -14.95 -0.80
C ALA A 81 -15.77 -15.71 0.50
N LEU A 82 -14.86 -15.76 1.48
CA LEU A 82 -15.13 -16.37 2.78
C LEU A 82 -16.15 -15.55 3.58
N VAL A 83 -16.01 -14.22 3.61
CA VAL A 83 -16.98 -13.30 4.22
C VAL A 83 -18.37 -13.49 3.61
N ASP A 84 -18.48 -13.55 2.28
CA ASP A 84 -19.75 -13.76 1.57
C ASP A 84 -20.38 -15.12 1.88
N ARG A 85 -19.58 -16.15 2.11
CA ARG A 85 -20.07 -17.46 2.54
C ARG A 85 -20.61 -17.41 3.97
N ILE A 86 -19.90 -16.76 4.88
CA ILE A 86 -20.31 -16.63 6.29
C ILE A 86 -21.58 -15.80 6.42
N ASN A 87 -21.72 -14.73 5.63
CA ASN A 87 -22.91 -13.87 5.62
C ASN A 87 -24.21 -14.61 5.19
N LYS A 88 -24.11 -15.81 4.61
CA LYS A 88 -25.25 -16.63 4.19
C LYS A 88 -25.69 -17.66 5.24
N LEU A 89 -24.97 -17.77 6.36
CA LEU A 89 -25.30 -18.72 7.42
C LEU A 89 -26.52 -18.27 8.22
N ASP A 90 -27.34 -19.22 8.65
CA ASP A 90 -28.40 -18.95 9.64
C ASP A 90 -27.83 -19.08 11.05
N LYS A 91 -27.78 -17.95 11.78
CA LYS A 91 -27.32 -17.91 13.17
C LYS A 91 -28.03 -18.90 14.10
N ASN A 92 -29.26 -19.29 13.78
CA ASN A 92 -30.07 -20.19 14.61
C ASN A 92 -29.56 -21.65 14.56
N GLU A 93 -28.69 -21.97 13.60
CA GLU A 93 -28.05 -23.29 13.48
C GLU A 93 -26.79 -23.42 14.35
N PHE A 94 -26.36 -22.35 15.03
CA PHE A 94 -25.11 -22.28 15.76
C PHE A 94 -25.29 -22.05 17.26
N ILE A 95 -24.29 -22.47 18.05
CA ILE A 95 -24.21 -22.15 19.47
C ILE A 95 -23.85 -20.67 19.63
N ALA A 96 -24.59 -19.93 20.46
CA ALA A 96 -24.39 -18.50 20.64
C ALA A 96 -22.92 -18.10 20.89
N SER A 97 -22.21 -18.82 21.78
CA SER A 97 -20.82 -18.50 22.10
C SER A 97 -19.83 -18.73 20.96
N THR A 98 -20.11 -19.67 20.04
CA THR A 98 -19.26 -19.87 18.84
C THR A 98 -19.65 -18.88 17.74
N TRP A 99 -20.94 -18.55 17.64
CA TRP A 99 -21.43 -17.51 16.74
C TRP A 99 -20.84 -16.14 17.06
N ASP A 100 -20.79 -15.75 18.34
CA ASP A 100 -20.21 -14.47 18.76
C ASP A 100 -18.72 -14.37 18.39
N LYS A 101 -17.97 -15.48 18.49
CA LYS A 101 -16.55 -15.54 18.07
C LYS A 101 -16.42 -15.41 16.55
N LEU A 102 -17.29 -16.05 15.78
CA LEU A 102 -17.35 -15.94 14.34
C LEU A 102 -17.65 -14.50 13.91
N GLN A 103 -18.63 -13.85 14.55
CA GLN A 103 -18.97 -12.46 14.26
C GLN A 103 -17.81 -11.50 14.56
N PHE A 104 -17.10 -11.70 15.67
CA PHE A 104 -15.91 -10.90 15.98
C PHE A 104 -14.81 -11.07 14.93
N ALA A 105 -14.55 -12.29 14.47
CA ALA A 105 -13.58 -12.55 13.40
C ALA A 105 -14.03 -11.94 12.06
N LEU A 106 -15.34 -12.01 11.76
CA LEU A 106 -15.97 -11.42 10.57
C LEU A 106 -15.82 -9.90 10.56
N ASP A 107 -16.04 -9.22 11.69
CA ASP A 107 -15.85 -7.77 11.80
C ASP A 107 -14.38 -7.38 11.55
N GLY A 108 -13.44 -8.16 12.08
CA GLY A 108 -12.01 -8.00 11.80
C GLY A 108 -11.67 -8.18 10.31
N ALA A 109 -12.25 -9.17 9.66
CA ALA A 109 -12.07 -9.39 8.22
C ALA A 109 -12.63 -8.24 7.38
N ASN A 110 -13.82 -7.74 7.72
CA ASN A 110 -14.41 -6.58 7.04
C ASN A 110 -13.55 -5.32 7.20
N ALA A 111 -12.91 -5.12 8.35
CA ALA A 111 -11.97 -4.01 8.52
C ALA A 111 -10.77 -4.10 7.56
N ILE A 112 -10.17 -5.29 7.41
CA ILE A 112 -9.06 -5.52 6.47
C ILE A 112 -9.51 -5.41 5.02
N ILE A 113 -10.71 -5.89 4.67
CA ILE A 113 -11.28 -5.72 3.33
C ILE A 113 -11.43 -4.24 2.97
N ASN A 114 -11.88 -3.42 3.92
CA ASN A 114 -12.09 -1.98 3.70
C ASN A 114 -10.79 -1.14 3.75
N ASP A 115 -9.70 -1.67 4.30
CA ASP A 115 -8.42 -0.97 4.31
C ASP A 115 -7.70 -1.10 2.96
N SER A 116 -7.77 -0.06 2.13
CA SER A 116 -7.10 -0.03 0.81
C SER A 116 -5.59 -0.25 0.87
N ASN A 117 -4.96 -0.05 2.03
CA ASN A 117 -3.52 -0.19 2.24
C ASN A 117 -3.12 -1.52 2.89
N ALA A 118 -4.09 -2.41 3.16
CA ALA A 118 -3.81 -3.71 3.77
C ALA A 118 -2.77 -4.48 2.93
N MET A 119 -1.70 -4.90 3.60
CA MET A 119 -0.62 -5.66 3.00
C MET A 119 -0.99 -7.13 2.88
N GLU A 120 -0.29 -7.87 2.01
CA GLU A 120 -0.49 -9.30 1.77
C GLU A 120 -0.55 -10.12 3.07
N LYS A 121 0.38 -9.85 4.00
CA LYS A 121 0.42 -10.52 5.30
C LYS A 121 -0.83 -10.27 6.14
N GLU A 122 -1.36 -9.05 6.15
CA GLU A 122 -2.54 -8.70 6.95
C GLU A 122 -3.79 -9.38 6.39
N VAL A 123 -3.91 -9.45 5.07
CA VAL A 123 -5.01 -10.16 4.40
C VAL A 123 -4.93 -11.67 4.69
N ALA A 124 -3.74 -12.27 4.58
CA ALA A 124 -3.53 -13.69 4.88
C ALA A 124 -3.84 -14.02 6.36
N GLU A 125 -3.34 -13.23 7.30
CA GLU A 125 -3.63 -13.41 8.73
C GLU A 125 -5.12 -13.24 9.05
N SER A 126 -5.79 -12.30 8.36
CA SER A 126 -7.23 -12.10 8.50
C SER A 126 -8.03 -13.28 7.97
N TYR A 127 -7.64 -13.84 6.83
CA TYR A 127 -8.24 -15.06 6.28
C TYR A 127 -8.09 -16.23 7.23
N ASP A 128 -6.90 -16.47 7.76
CA ASP A 128 -6.63 -17.57 8.69
C ASP A 128 -7.46 -17.42 9.99
N LYS A 129 -7.56 -16.20 10.52
CA LYS A 129 -8.38 -15.93 11.71
C LYS A 129 -9.86 -16.19 11.45
N LEU A 130 -10.38 -15.72 10.31
CA LEU A 130 -11.78 -15.92 9.93
C LEU A 130 -12.08 -17.40 9.68
N MET A 131 -11.22 -18.10 8.95
CA MET A 131 -11.37 -19.53 8.64
C MET A 131 -11.31 -20.40 9.89
N ARG A 132 -10.53 -20.04 10.91
CA ARG A 132 -10.50 -20.77 12.19
C ARG A 132 -11.75 -20.57 13.04
N ALA A 133 -12.45 -19.46 12.85
CA ALA A 133 -13.67 -19.14 13.56
C ALA A 133 -14.93 -19.71 12.87
N PHE A 134 -14.84 -19.94 11.56
CA PHE A 134 -15.86 -20.56 10.71
C PHE A 134 -15.89 -22.09 10.86
#